data_AF-A0A954D201-F1
#
_entry.id   AF-A0A954D201-F1
#
_cell.length_a   1.000
_cell.length_b   1.000
_cell.length_c   1.000
_cell.angle_alpha   90.00
_cell.angle_beta   90.00
_cell.angle_gamma   90.00
#
_symmetry.space_group_name_H-M   'P 1'
#
loop_
_entity.id
_entity.type
_entity.pdbx_description
1 polymer ?
#
loop_
_entity_poly.entity_id
_entity_poly.type
_entity_poly.pdbx_seq_one_letter_code
_entity_poly.pdbx_strand_id
1 'polypeptide(L)'
;MKLTTTLCAGLGFALLIGCTPRRYQPRPIDHALSAPASAVAAGLAPGPTSPAAEPAEPPAATAPSATGPFTDLGRPLVHDPSPGVIDAHYFRASDGRRFLTWKVDGNAIGRPTPIRIQELAEDGVTLRGSPQTILTNDRGWEGALVEGQWMVERDGFFYLFYSANGYAS
;
A
#
# COMPACT_ATOMS: atom_id res chain seq x y z
N MET A 1 5.52 -9.35 18.39
CA MET A 1 6.42 -9.16 17.24
C MET A 1 6.81 -10.51 16.66
N LYS A 2 6.09 -10.97 15.64
CA LYS A 2 6.44 -12.00 14.64
C LYS A 2 5.14 -12.40 13.94
N LEU A 3 5.01 -12.08 12.65
CA LEU A 3 4.49 -13.00 11.63
C LEU A 3 4.83 -12.40 10.25
N THR A 4 5.78 -13.02 9.57
CA THR A 4 6.09 -12.77 8.16
C THR A 4 5.07 -13.53 7.33
N THR A 5 4.14 -12.84 6.67
CA THR A 5 3.38 -13.45 5.58
C THR A 5 4.26 -13.37 4.33
N THR A 6 4.89 -14.50 3.96
CA THR A 6 5.63 -14.64 2.71
C THR A 6 4.62 -14.89 1.59
N LEU A 7 4.35 -13.89 0.75
CA LEU A 7 3.72 -14.15 -0.55
C LEU A 7 4.83 -14.49 -1.56
N CYS A 8 4.91 -15.76 -1.97
CA CYS A 8 5.63 -16.13 -3.18
C CYS A 8 4.77 -15.72 -4.38
N ALA A 9 5.23 -14.74 -5.16
CA ALA A 9 4.64 -14.46 -6.46
C ALA A 9 5.03 -15.60 -7.43
N GLY A 10 4.05 -16.40 -7.82
CA GLY A 10 4.21 -17.43 -8.85
C GLY A 10 2.85 -17.81 -9.42
N LEU A 11 2.60 -17.35 -10.65
CA LEU A 11 1.50 -17.82 -11.50
C LEU A 11 1.58 -19.34 -11.73
N GLY A 12 0.43 -19.92 -12.08
CA GLY A 12 0.19 -21.35 -12.16
C GLY A 12 1.07 -22.15 -13.12
N PHE A 13 0.85 -23.46 -13.05
CA PHE A 13 1.52 -24.60 -13.70
C PHE A 13 2.63 -25.26 -12.87
N ALA A 14 2.32 -26.49 -12.47
CA ALA A 14 3.28 -27.46 -11.96
C ALA A 14 4.36 -27.76 -13.01
N LEU A 15 5.63 -27.49 -12.69
CA LEU A 15 6.76 -28.33 -13.06
C LEU A 15 7.94 -28.03 -12.13
N LEU A 16 8.38 -29.04 -11.40
CA LEU A 16 9.60 -29.05 -10.59
C LEU A 16 10.84 -28.85 -11.47
N ILE A 17 11.50 -27.68 -11.41
CA ILE A 17 12.92 -27.53 -11.79
C ILE A 17 13.60 -26.58 -10.77
N GLY A 18 14.75 -27.01 -10.26
CA GLY A 18 15.36 -26.54 -9.02
C GLY A 18 15.88 -25.09 -9.00
N CYS A 19 15.65 -24.43 -7.86
CA CYS A 19 16.31 -23.18 -7.49
C CYS A 19 17.71 -23.49 -6.93
N THR A 20 18.75 -23.11 -7.66
CA THR A 20 20.13 -23.10 -7.15
C THR A 20 20.39 -21.75 -6.48
N PRO A 21 20.97 -21.68 -5.27
CA PRO A 21 21.21 -20.40 -4.61
C PRO A 21 22.29 -19.60 -5.36
N ARG A 22 21.91 -18.45 -5.92
CA ARG A 22 22.86 -17.48 -6.49
C ARG A 22 23.52 -16.73 -5.33
N ARG A 23 24.85 -16.83 -5.21
CA ARG A 23 25.62 -16.07 -4.21
C ARG A 23 25.48 -14.57 -4.47
N TYR A 24 25.23 -13.82 -3.41
CA TYR A 24 25.25 -12.36 -3.38
C TYR A 24 26.62 -11.82 -3.82
N GLN A 25 26.61 -10.88 -4.79
CA GLN A 25 27.75 -10.03 -5.11
C GLN A 25 27.31 -8.57 -4.95
N PRO A 26 27.91 -7.78 -4.04
CA PRO A 26 27.59 -6.37 -3.92
C PRO A 26 28.06 -5.63 -5.19
N ARG A 27 27.18 -4.84 -5.81
CA ARG A 27 27.57 -3.85 -6.81
C ARG A 27 27.96 -2.54 -6.13
N PRO A 28 28.96 -1.81 -6.65
CA PRO A 28 29.25 -0.45 -6.20
C PRO A 28 28.02 0.44 -6.39
N ILE A 29 27.75 1.29 -5.40
CA ILE A 29 26.71 2.32 -5.51
C ILE A 29 27.32 3.47 -6.31
N ASP A 30 27.09 3.48 -7.62
CA ASP A 30 27.32 4.68 -8.42
C ASP A 30 26.25 5.71 -8.05
N HIS A 31 26.69 6.77 -7.35
CA HIS A 31 25.88 7.95 -7.05
C HIS A 31 25.59 8.75 -8.33
N ALA A 32 24.67 8.27 -9.15
CA ALA A 32 24.11 9.07 -10.23
C ALA A 32 22.74 8.56 -10.64
N LEU A 33 21.68 9.11 -10.05
CA LEU A 33 20.36 9.21 -10.70
C LEU A 33 19.60 10.40 -10.12
N SER A 34 19.83 11.55 -10.77
CA SER A 34 18.86 12.65 -10.82
C SER A 34 17.67 12.16 -11.65
N ALA A 35 16.60 11.76 -10.98
CA ALA A 35 15.27 11.79 -11.55
C ALA A 35 14.49 12.87 -10.79
N PRO A 36 13.69 13.73 -11.45
CA PRO A 36 12.81 14.62 -10.72
C PRO A 36 11.85 13.76 -9.90
N ALA A 37 12.06 13.71 -8.60
CA ALA A 37 11.22 12.93 -7.70
C ALA A 37 9.90 13.69 -7.53
N SER A 38 8.93 13.40 -8.40
CA SER A 38 7.54 13.76 -8.09
C SER A 38 7.16 13.04 -6.80
N ALA A 39 6.95 13.81 -5.73
CA ALA A 39 6.45 13.27 -4.48
C ALA A 39 4.95 13.07 -4.62
N VAL A 40 4.50 11.81 -4.52
CA VAL A 40 3.07 11.48 -4.41
C VAL A 40 2.77 11.32 -2.94
N ALA A 41 1.91 12.18 -2.41
CA ALA A 41 1.33 12.01 -1.09
C ALA A 41 -0.07 11.42 -1.25
N ALA A 42 -0.27 10.22 -0.70
CA ALA A 42 -1.59 9.67 -0.44
C ALA A 42 -1.75 9.64 1.08
N GLY A 43 -2.76 10.33 1.60
CA GLY A 43 -2.99 10.46 3.04
C GLY A 43 -4.27 11.23 3.28
N LEU A 44 -4.88 11.12 4.47
CA LEU A 44 -6.07 11.90 4.82
C LEU A 44 -5.75 13.40 4.69
N ALA A 45 -6.43 14.10 3.77
CA ALA A 45 -6.52 15.55 3.86
C ALA A 45 -7.40 15.92 5.07
N PRO A 46 -7.19 17.09 5.72
CA PRO A 46 -8.20 17.64 6.61
C PRO A 46 -9.49 17.83 5.81
N GLY A 47 -10.54 17.08 6.15
CA GLY A 47 -11.82 17.11 5.44
C GLY A 47 -12.48 18.49 5.51
N PRO A 48 -13.34 18.85 4.53
CA PRO A 48 -14.18 20.03 4.65
C PRO A 48 -15.11 19.87 5.86
N THR A 49 -15.32 20.96 6.60
CA THR A 49 -16.34 21.05 7.65
C THR A 49 -17.73 20.95 7.02
N SER A 50 -18.22 19.74 6.79
CA SER A 50 -19.57 19.47 6.27
C SER A 50 -20.31 18.51 7.22
N PRO A 51 -21.60 18.75 7.53
CA PRO A 51 -22.31 18.12 8.67
C PRO A 51 -22.77 16.67 8.45
N ALA A 52 -22.29 16.00 7.40
CA ALA A 52 -22.37 14.55 7.25
C ALA A 52 -20.93 14.06 7.09
N ALA A 53 -20.48 13.14 7.94
CA ALA A 53 -19.18 12.50 7.76
C ALA A 53 -19.25 11.68 6.46
N GLU A 54 -18.83 12.28 5.36
CA GLU A 54 -18.57 11.55 4.12
C GLU A 54 -17.59 10.42 4.46
N PRO A 55 -17.81 9.21 3.92
CA PRO A 55 -16.88 8.10 4.06
C PRO A 55 -15.46 8.55 3.72
N ALA A 56 -14.48 8.20 4.55
CA ALA A 56 -13.10 8.59 4.30
C ALA A 56 -12.60 7.92 3.01
N GLU A 57 -12.01 8.72 2.11
CA GLU A 57 -11.38 8.25 0.88
C GLU A 57 -10.03 8.95 0.73
N PRO A 58 -8.96 8.27 0.27
CA PRO A 58 -7.64 8.87 0.19
C PRO A 58 -7.57 9.88 -0.97
N PRO A 59 -7.39 11.20 -0.70
CA PRO A 59 -6.98 12.13 -1.73
C PRO A 59 -5.55 11.81 -2.16
N ALA A 60 -5.18 12.28 -3.35
CA ALA A 60 -3.81 12.23 -3.83
C ALA A 60 -3.36 13.62 -4.23
N ALA A 61 -2.14 13.97 -3.87
CA ALA A 61 -1.50 15.20 -4.29
C ALA A 61 -0.10 14.92 -4.82
N THR A 62 0.34 15.73 -5.77
CA THR A 62 1.67 15.64 -6.39
C THR A 62 2.46 16.91 -6.14
N ALA A 63 3.77 16.79 -5.95
CA ALA A 63 4.68 17.92 -5.84
C ALA A 63 5.97 17.67 -6.61
N PRO A 64 6.65 18.72 -7.12
CA PRO A 64 7.96 18.58 -7.74
C PRO A 64 9.08 18.29 -6.72
N SER A 65 8.82 18.47 -5.42
CA SER A 65 9.76 18.19 -4.34
C SER A 65 9.02 17.58 -3.13
N ALA A 66 9.76 16.87 -2.28
CA ALA A 66 9.21 16.30 -1.04
C ALA A 66 8.66 17.37 -0.08
N THR A 67 9.15 18.61 -0.18
CA THR A 67 8.69 19.75 0.61
C THR A 67 7.55 20.53 -0.05
N GLY A 68 7.04 20.06 -1.19
CA GLY A 68 5.97 20.72 -1.93
C GLY A 68 6.47 21.71 -3.01
N PRO A 69 5.62 22.65 -3.44
CA PRO A 69 4.20 22.72 -3.10
C PRO A 69 3.43 21.50 -3.62
N PHE A 70 2.48 21.01 -2.85
CA PHE A 70 1.59 19.92 -3.25
C PHE A 70 0.38 20.47 -4.00
N THR A 71 0.08 19.89 -5.15
CA THR A 71 -1.12 20.14 -5.93
C THR A 71 -2.05 18.95 -5.76
N ASP A 72 -3.22 19.20 -5.19
CA ASP A 72 -4.28 18.21 -5.05
C ASP A 72 -4.81 17.78 -6.43
N LEU A 73 -5.13 16.50 -6.57
CA LEU A 73 -5.71 15.93 -7.78
C LEU A 73 -7.18 16.36 -7.99
N GLY A 74 -7.82 16.89 -6.93
CA GLY A 74 -9.21 17.35 -6.95
C GLY A 74 -10.23 16.20 -6.90
N ARG A 75 -9.77 14.97 -6.68
CA ARG A 75 -10.59 13.77 -6.53
C ARG A 75 -9.86 12.69 -5.71
N PRO A 76 -10.59 11.76 -5.08
CA PRO A 76 -10.00 10.57 -4.47
C PRO A 76 -9.22 9.75 -5.49
N LEU A 77 -8.10 9.16 -5.06
CA LEU A 77 -7.35 8.21 -5.89
C LEU A 77 -8.04 6.84 -5.93
N VAL A 78 -8.60 6.43 -4.79
CA VAL A 78 -9.45 5.25 -4.65
C VAL A 78 -10.82 5.75 -4.22
N HIS A 79 -11.86 5.33 -4.94
CA HIS A 79 -13.25 5.65 -4.61
C HIS A 79 -13.97 4.37 -4.19
N ASP A 80 -14.32 4.29 -2.91
CA ASP A 80 -15.10 3.23 -2.30
C ASP A 80 -15.80 3.79 -1.05
N PRO A 81 -16.93 4.51 -1.24
CA PRO A 81 -17.56 5.28 -0.17
C PRO A 81 -18.36 4.41 0.81
N SER A 82 -18.40 3.08 0.69
CA SER A 82 -19.09 2.28 1.70
C SER A 82 -18.45 0.91 1.82
N PRO A 83 -17.62 0.67 2.86
CA PRO A 83 -17.54 1.43 4.13
C PRO A 83 -16.62 2.65 4.15
N GLY A 84 -15.90 2.97 3.07
CA GLY A 84 -14.78 3.91 3.11
C GLY A 84 -13.43 3.18 3.09
N VAL A 85 -12.38 3.93 2.74
CA VAL A 85 -11.02 3.43 2.60
C VAL A 85 -10.00 4.42 3.16
N ILE A 86 -9.06 3.92 3.97
CA ILE A 86 -8.06 4.76 4.67
C ILE A 86 -6.67 4.11 4.62
N ASP A 87 -5.70 4.74 5.29
CA ASP A 87 -4.32 4.26 5.44
C ASP A 87 -3.63 3.96 4.12
N ALA A 88 -3.78 4.84 3.12
CA ALA A 88 -3.12 4.65 1.84
C ALA A 88 -1.59 4.63 2.00
N HIS A 89 -0.93 3.64 1.40
CA HIS A 89 0.53 3.52 1.38
C HIS A 89 1.04 3.22 -0.03
N TYR A 90 1.93 4.09 -0.51
CA TYR A 90 2.63 3.93 -1.78
C TYR A 90 3.90 3.09 -1.61
N PHE A 91 4.08 2.12 -2.48
CA PHE A 91 5.25 1.25 -2.52
C PHE A 91 5.82 1.19 -3.94
N ARG A 92 7.15 1.33 -4.08
CA ARG A 92 7.87 1.15 -5.35
C ARG A 92 8.81 -0.04 -5.22
N ALA A 93 8.59 -1.05 -6.05
CA ALA A 93 9.43 -2.25 -6.11
C ALA A 93 10.76 -1.96 -6.83
N SER A 94 11.74 -2.83 -6.62
CA SER A 94 13.08 -2.75 -7.21
C SER A 94 13.09 -2.89 -8.74
N ASP A 95 12.06 -3.53 -9.31
CA ASP A 95 11.82 -3.64 -10.76
C ASP A 95 11.22 -2.38 -11.39
N GLY A 96 10.91 -1.36 -10.57
CA GLY A 96 10.35 -0.08 -11.01
C GLY A 96 8.82 0.00 -10.95
N ARG A 97 8.12 -1.12 -10.73
CA ARG A 97 6.66 -1.14 -10.56
C ARG A 97 6.24 -0.41 -9.30
N ARG A 98 5.03 0.11 -9.31
CA ARG A 98 4.48 0.96 -8.25
C ARG A 98 3.15 0.39 -7.82
N PHE A 99 2.88 0.46 -6.53
CA PHE A 99 1.69 -0.10 -5.94
C PHE A 99 1.12 0.89 -4.93
N LEU A 100 -0.20 0.94 -4.88
CA LEU A 100 -0.94 1.53 -3.79
C LEU A 100 -1.52 0.41 -2.95
N THR A 101 -1.39 0.52 -1.64
CA THR A 101 -2.13 -0.30 -0.67
C THR A 101 -3.06 0.58 0.14
N TRP A 102 -4.18 0.05 0.59
CA TRP A 102 -5.12 0.76 1.46
C TRP A 102 -5.92 -0.22 2.31
N LYS A 103 -6.42 0.26 3.44
CA LYS A 103 -7.38 -0.44 4.30
C LYS A 103 -8.80 -0.13 3.86
N VAL A 104 -9.65 -1.15 3.79
CA VAL A 104 -11.11 -0.96 3.77
C VAL A 104 -11.60 -0.80 5.20
N ASP A 105 -12.32 0.28 5.51
CA ASP A 105 -12.73 0.67 6.88
C ASP A 105 -13.95 -0.14 7.37
N GLY A 106 -13.91 -1.46 7.20
CA GLY A 106 -14.99 -2.36 7.58
C GLY A 106 -15.36 -2.28 9.06
N ASN A 107 -14.41 -1.92 9.94
CA ASN A 107 -14.66 -1.76 11.37
C ASN A 107 -15.70 -0.68 11.67
N ALA A 108 -15.85 0.35 10.83
CA ALA A 108 -16.89 1.36 10.98
C ALA A 108 -18.32 0.79 10.89
N ILE A 109 -18.47 -0.39 10.28
CA ILE A 109 -19.74 -1.09 10.09
C ILE A 109 -19.72 -2.53 10.64
N GLY A 110 -18.78 -2.85 11.53
CA GLY A 110 -18.66 -4.17 12.15
C GLY A 110 -18.30 -5.30 11.20
N ARG A 111 -17.57 -5.01 10.11
CA ARG A 111 -17.08 -5.97 9.11
C ARG A 111 -15.55 -6.12 9.14
N PRO A 112 -14.99 -7.19 8.55
CA PRO A 112 -13.55 -7.33 8.39
C PRO A 112 -12.92 -6.14 7.67
N THR A 113 -11.64 -5.90 7.92
CA THR A 113 -10.87 -4.76 7.41
C THR A 113 -9.78 -5.23 6.43
N PRO A 114 -10.13 -5.66 5.21
CA PRO A 114 -9.14 -6.17 4.27
C PRO A 114 -8.17 -5.05 3.85
N ILE A 115 -6.90 -5.40 3.75
CA ILE A 115 -5.87 -4.61 3.10
C ILE A 115 -5.84 -4.96 1.63
N ARG A 116 -6.04 -3.96 0.79
CA ARG A 116 -6.01 -4.06 -0.67
C ARG A 116 -4.66 -3.60 -1.22
N ILE A 117 -4.31 -4.09 -2.40
CA ILE A 117 -3.20 -3.63 -3.22
C ILE A 117 -3.64 -3.48 -4.67
N GLN A 118 -3.13 -2.46 -5.35
CA GLN A 118 -3.31 -2.29 -6.80
C GLN A 118 -2.09 -1.62 -7.42
N GLU A 119 -1.75 -2.01 -8.63
CA GLU A 119 -0.64 -1.41 -9.37
C GLU A 119 -0.98 0.02 -9.82
N LEU A 120 0.03 0.89 -9.81
CA LEU A 120 -0.03 2.26 -10.30
C LEU A 120 0.78 2.36 -11.60
N ALA A 121 0.36 3.23 -12.51
CA ALA A 121 1.17 3.63 -13.65
C ALA A 121 2.40 4.44 -13.22
N GLU A 122 3.27 4.76 -14.17
CA GLU A 122 4.49 5.55 -13.95
C GLU A 122 4.25 7.01 -13.53
N ASP A 123 3.01 7.49 -13.56
CA ASP A 123 2.63 8.79 -12.99
C ASP A 123 2.41 8.73 -11.46
N GLY A 124 2.32 7.52 -10.89
CA GLY A 124 2.08 7.30 -9.46
C GLY A 124 0.65 7.61 -8.99
N VAL A 125 -0.27 7.96 -9.89
CA VAL A 125 -1.65 8.38 -9.57
C VAL A 125 -2.71 7.78 -10.50
N THR A 126 -2.32 6.96 -11.47
CA THR A 126 -3.25 6.18 -12.30
C THR A 126 -3.25 4.73 -11.88
N LEU A 127 -4.39 4.22 -11.39
CA LEU A 127 -4.58 2.82 -11.04
C LEU A 127 -4.59 1.91 -12.29
N ARG A 128 -4.02 0.72 -12.17
CA ARG A 128 -3.94 -0.32 -13.22
C ARG A 128 -4.55 -1.63 -12.73
N GLY A 129 -5.20 -2.35 -13.65
CA GLY A 129 -5.82 -3.64 -13.34
C GLY A 129 -6.96 -3.51 -12.32
N SER A 130 -7.14 -4.55 -11.50
CA SER A 130 -8.13 -4.59 -10.43
C SER A 130 -7.45 -4.78 -9.07
N PRO A 131 -8.02 -4.24 -7.98
CA PRO A 131 -7.46 -4.40 -6.65
C PRO A 131 -7.49 -5.85 -6.18
N GLN A 132 -6.47 -6.26 -5.43
CA GLN A 132 -6.37 -7.58 -4.79
C GLN A 132 -6.33 -7.43 -3.26
N THR A 133 -6.87 -8.40 -2.52
CA THR A 133 -6.69 -8.46 -1.05
C THR A 133 -5.41 -9.20 -0.72
N ILE A 134 -4.59 -8.62 0.16
CA ILE A 134 -3.31 -9.23 0.61
C ILE A 134 -3.31 -9.61 2.10
N LEU A 135 -4.23 -9.06 2.88
CA LEU A 135 -4.39 -9.35 4.30
C LEU A 135 -5.84 -9.06 4.72
N THR A 136 -6.37 -9.84 5.65
CA THR A 136 -7.63 -9.59 6.37
C THR A 136 -7.41 -9.98 7.84
N ASN A 137 -8.16 -9.39 8.77
CA ASN A 137 -8.15 -9.73 10.20
C ASN A 137 -8.83 -11.09 10.48
N ASP A 138 -8.23 -12.19 10.03
CA ASP A 138 -8.77 -13.55 10.13
C ASP A 138 -8.13 -14.41 11.23
N ARG A 139 -7.14 -13.88 11.93
CA ARG A 139 -6.48 -14.56 13.06
C ARG A 139 -7.04 -14.07 14.39
N GLY A 140 -7.14 -14.99 15.35
CA GLY A 140 -7.73 -14.67 16.66
C GLY A 140 -7.04 -13.53 17.42
N TRP A 141 -5.74 -13.33 17.24
CA TRP A 141 -5.01 -12.23 17.88
C TRP A 141 -5.18 -10.89 17.16
N GLU A 142 -5.74 -10.84 15.95
CA GLU A 142 -5.93 -9.61 15.19
C GLU A 142 -7.22 -8.87 15.60
N GLY A 143 -8.16 -9.57 16.22
CA GLY A 143 -9.38 -9.00 16.77
C GLY A 143 -10.21 -8.25 15.73
N ALA A 144 -10.65 -7.05 16.09
CA ALA A 144 -11.64 -6.30 15.32
C ALA A 144 -11.11 -5.68 14.01
N LEU A 145 -9.78 -5.49 13.86
CA LEU A 145 -9.21 -4.82 12.69
C LEU A 145 -7.74 -5.16 12.46
N VAL A 146 -7.31 -4.96 11.21
CA VAL A 146 -5.93 -4.77 10.77
C VAL A 146 -5.83 -3.46 10.01
N GLU A 147 -4.73 -2.71 10.20
CA GLU A 147 -4.58 -1.35 9.66
C GLU A 147 -3.12 -0.90 9.55
N GLY A 148 -2.90 0.32 9.04
CA GLY A 148 -1.58 0.96 9.02
C GLY A 148 -0.52 0.17 8.25
N GLN A 149 -0.88 -0.45 7.13
CA GLN A 149 0.04 -1.31 6.41
C GLN A 149 1.23 -0.53 5.83
N TRP A 150 2.42 -1.14 5.90
CA TRP A 150 3.65 -0.58 5.35
C TRP A 150 4.46 -1.68 4.66
N MET A 151 4.81 -1.49 3.39
CA MET A 151 5.49 -2.50 2.58
C MET A 151 6.97 -2.14 2.38
N VAL A 152 7.84 -3.15 2.53
CA VAL A 152 9.28 -3.04 2.26
C VAL A 152 9.71 -4.24 1.43
N GLU A 153 10.59 -4.01 0.45
CA GLU A 153 11.27 -5.08 -0.26
C GLU A 153 12.71 -5.21 0.22
N ARG A 154 13.13 -6.44 0.48
CA ARG A 154 14.50 -6.76 0.88
C ARG A 154 14.91 -8.15 0.42
N ASP A 155 16.05 -8.23 -0.26
CA ASP A 155 16.67 -9.49 -0.71
C ASP A 155 15.72 -10.40 -1.52
N GLY A 156 14.88 -9.78 -2.35
CA GLY A 156 13.88 -10.47 -3.20
C GLY A 156 12.59 -10.85 -2.48
N PHE A 157 12.42 -10.46 -1.21
CA PHE A 157 11.20 -10.69 -0.43
C PHE A 157 10.45 -9.37 -0.20
N PHE A 158 9.12 -9.47 -0.17
CA PHE A 158 8.22 -8.37 0.21
C PHE A 158 7.71 -8.62 1.63
N TYR A 159 7.91 -7.63 2.49
CA TYR A 159 7.49 -7.64 3.89
C TYR A 159 6.37 -6.64 4.08
N LEU A 160 5.24 -7.11 4.58
CA LEU A 160 4.11 -6.28 4.99
C LEU A 160 4.11 -6.16 6.52
N PHE A 161 4.33 -4.95 7.02
CA PHE A 161 4.08 -4.60 8.41
C PHE A 161 2.65 -4.07 8.52
N TYR A 162 1.98 -4.36 9.63
CA TYR A 162 0.62 -3.90 9.90
C TYR A 162 0.35 -3.90 11.41
N SER A 163 -0.64 -3.10 11.82
CA SER A 163 -1.19 -3.09 13.16
C SER A 163 -2.45 -3.95 13.23
N ALA A 164 -2.75 -4.52 14.40
CA ALA A 164 -3.96 -5.29 14.61
C ALA A 164 -4.56 -5.01 16.00
N ASN A 165 -5.86 -5.31 16.14
CA ASN A 165 -6.73 -4.84 17.22
C ASN A 165 -6.90 -3.31 17.25
N GLY A 166 -7.83 -2.83 18.07
CA GLY A 166 -8.06 -1.40 18.23
C GLY A 166 -6.98 -0.74 19.08
N TYR A 167 -6.68 0.54 18.82
CA TYR A 167 -5.67 1.30 19.56
C TYR A 167 -5.88 1.34 21.09
N ALA A 168 -7.11 1.09 21.57
CA ALA A 168 -7.51 1.11 22.98
C ALA A 168 -7.66 -0.28 23.62
N SER A 169 -7.21 -1.34 22.94
CA SER A 169 -7.31 -2.73 23.43
C SER A 169 -6.17 -3.18 24.35
#